data_AF-A0A939ABA9-F1
#
_entry.id   AF-A0A939ABA9-F1
#
_cell.length_a   1.000
_cell.length_b   1.000
_cell.length_c   1.000
_cell.angle_alpha   90.00
_cell.angle_beta   90.00
_cell.angle_gamma   90.00
#
_symmetry.space_group_name_H-M   'P 1'
#
loop_
_entity.id
_entity.type
_entity.pdbx_description
1 polymer ?
#
loop_
_entity_poly.entity_id
_entity_poly.type
_entity_poly.pdbx_seq_one_letter_code
_entity_poly.pdbx_strand_id
1 'polypeptide(L)'
;MRSFCLTVLVFLTSTALWFQVGCDGGGGGGGEEDKKDTAAVEDIVAEDGSDVCKPDCAGRVCGGDGCGGSCGHCYSVEGAVNDALCTDQGQCLACLPDCTGRVCGNDGCGGSCGHCFTLEGAIDDALCTAEGACVQCVPDCAGKVCGDNGCGGTCGQCTGGAVCAGGKCIQDTGLCDAGRICTPYSDDGSMGCLVDGEIPAGNKTQCHLEDGGCAGNQACLYTDDSQTSSVCVENCGECPAGLTCGDVTGDGYLGCMQAGAIPGNAQKDCHKAGIGCPGNATCFYTSADYSTSVCIQNCSACHEGSCPEGMVCNGVFCEDAPCTQDSCATGEVCMGGICIPDAGPGPGTFTGNEAACNLPPLSCTGSEAWCGELIQFAPVEGYGYTDYPENGETWANQYRSWLRRDAVMAIQYAAARVACLAKDWEFGNGGPIGLIDMSEKNGDIPGTSVGSPGHPKGTHVDGFDIDVAYYQNGTADNRARPVCDHYENGVEAYHCTKPPHLLDPWRQALFIGSLFEHPLLRVIGCDGKVGPIVDATIDTLCDGGWIKSAACKKNKLTYESTDMEYGWYYFHHHHIHVSFDQGSYRDACLVPGCYDMPLRHFLFRHGLASFPGDPALKPPHLVPVHAVR
;
A
#
# COMPACT_ATOMS: atom_id res chain seq x y z
N MET A 1 -17.42 -53.22 -32.36
CA MET A 1 -17.32 -54.69 -32.18
C MET A 1 -16.21 -54.97 -31.17
N ARG A 2 -16.42 -55.94 -30.25
CA ARG A 2 -15.43 -56.65 -29.39
C ARG A 2 -14.19 -55.86 -28.93
N SER A 3 -14.15 -55.37 -27.68
CA SER A 3 -13.75 -56.13 -26.48
C SER A 3 -12.24 -56.34 -26.34
N PHE A 4 -11.64 -55.75 -25.30
CA PHE A 4 -10.83 -56.50 -24.33
C PHE A 4 -11.04 -55.91 -22.93
N CYS A 5 -10.81 -56.73 -21.90
CA CYS A 5 -11.15 -56.48 -20.50
C CYS A 5 -10.01 -56.95 -19.61
N LEU A 6 -9.69 -56.22 -18.54
CA LEU A 6 -9.04 -56.80 -17.36
C LEU A 6 -9.41 -56.01 -16.09
N THR A 7 -9.39 -56.71 -14.95
CA THR A 7 -10.18 -56.40 -13.75
C THR A 7 -9.38 -56.65 -12.48
N VAL A 8 -9.52 -55.78 -11.46
CA VAL A 8 -9.35 -56.10 -10.02
C VAL A 8 -10.34 -55.21 -9.22
N LEU A 9 -11.51 -55.73 -8.82
CA LEU A 9 -11.93 -56.10 -7.43
C LEU A 9 -11.75 -54.99 -6.36
N VAL A 10 -12.79 -54.28 -5.87
CA VAL A 10 -13.99 -54.65 -5.03
C VAL A 10 -13.60 -54.86 -3.54
N PHE A 11 -14.15 -54.17 -2.52
CA PHE A 11 -15.50 -54.25 -1.88
C PHE A 11 -15.86 -52.89 -1.21
N LEU A 12 -17.08 -52.33 -1.34
CA LEU A 12 -18.28 -52.47 -0.46
C LEU A 12 -18.04 -52.07 1.02
N THR A 13 -18.90 -51.31 1.72
CA THR A 13 -20.36 -51.09 1.60
C THR A 13 -20.69 -49.57 1.55
N SER A 14 -21.87 -48.96 1.85
CA SER A 14 -23.14 -49.39 2.48
C SER A 14 -24.37 -48.52 2.08
N THR A 15 -25.55 -49.02 2.48
CA THR A 15 -26.88 -48.36 2.63
C THR A 15 -27.32 -47.22 1.69
N ALA A 16 -28.31 -47.55 0.86
CA ALA A 16 -29.15 -46.61 0.12
C ALA A 16 -30.36 -46.13 0.94
N LEU A 17 -30.93 -44.98 0.55
CA LEU A 17 -32.38 -44.79 0.55
C LEU A 17 -32.79 -43.96 -0.69
N TRP A 18 -34.01 -44.20 -1.19
CA TRP A 18 -34.49 -43.76 -2.49
C TRP A 18 -35.29 -42.45 -2.41
N PHE A 19 -35.22 -41.58 -3.42
CA PHE A 19 -36.31 -41.42 -4.41
C PHE A 19 -35.86 -40.62 -5.65
N GLN A 20 -36.68 -40.59 -6.70
CA GLN A 20 -36.22 -40.50 -8.09
C GLN A 20 -36.99 -39.44 -8.91
N VAL A 21 -36.22 -38.59 -9.62
CA VAL A 21 -36.48 -37.92 -10.93
C VAL A 21 -37.82 -37.20 -11.19
N GLY A 22 -37.74 -35.97 -11.70
CA GLY A 22 -38.83 -35.34 -12.45
C GLY A 22 -38.46 -34.00 -13.09
N CYS A 23 -38.00 -34.00 -14.34
CA CYS A 23 -38.02 -32.83 -15.21
C CYS A 23 -39.15 -33.00 -16.24
N ASP A 24 -40.02 -32.01 -16.44
CA ASP A 24 -40.45 -31.53 -17.77
C ASP A 24 -41.47 -30.38 -17.74
N GLY A 25 -41.38 -29.48 -18.75
CA GLY A 25 -42.55 -29.05 -19.55
C GLY A 25 -43.47 -27.88 -19.12
N GLY A 26 -43.14 -26.67 -19.59
CA GLY A 26 -43.99 -25.94 -20.57
C GLY A 26 -45.18 -25.04 -20.17
N GLY A 27 -45.11 -23.75 -20.56
CA GLY A 27 -46.15 -23.11 -21.40
C GLY A 27 -47.12 -22.03 -20.83
N GLY A 28 -46.98 -20.77 -21.30
CA GLY A 28 -48.12 -20.00 -21.87
C GLY A 28 -48.80 -18.83 -21.11
N GLY A 29 -48.51 -17.57 -21.52
CA GLY A 29 -49.52 -16.61 -22.01
C GLY A 29 -50.21 -15.54 -21.10
N GLY A 30 -49.87 -14.25 -21.32
CA GLY A 30 -50.85 -13.18 -21.70
C GLY A 30 -51.41 -12.16 -20.67
N GLY A 31 -51.29 -10.84 -20.99
CA GLY A 31 -52.06 -9.68 -20.47
C GLY A 31 -51.46 -8.93 -19.25
N GLU A 32 -51.04 -7.65 -19.30
CA GLU A 32 -51.80 -6.36 -19.33
C GLU A 32 -52.71 -6.16 -18.08
N GLU A 33 -52.70 -5.05 -17.31
CA GLU A 33 -52.19 -3.66 -17.52
C GLU A 33 -51.62 -2.97 -16.25
N ASP A 34 -50.82 -1.91 -16.48
CA ASP A 34 -50.73 -0.60 -15.76
C ASP A 34 -50.14 -0.36 -14.33
N LYS A 35 -49.07 0.48 -14.35
CA LYS A 35 -48.68 1.60 -13.43
C LYS A 35 -47.93 1.37 -12.10
N LYS A 36 -46.67 1.85 -12.12
CA LYS A 36 -45.98 2.79 -11.18
C LYS A 36 -46.09 2.55 -9.65
N ASP A 37 -45.04 2.67 -8.83
CA ASP A 37 -43.74 3.37 -8.94
C ASP A 37 -42.79 2.79 -7.86
N THR A 38 -41.55 3.32 -7.77
CA THR A 38 -40.53 3.12 -6.70
C THR A 38 -39.72 1.82 -6.69
N ALA A 39 -38.49 1.93 -6.17
CA ALA A 39 -37.38 1.01 -6.37
C ALA A 39 -37.15 0.06 -5.18
N ALA A 40 -36.65 -1.13 -5.48
CA ALA A 40 -35.88 -1.96 -4.56
C ALA A 40 -34.78 -2.67 -5.37
N VAL A 41 -33.55 -2.59 -4.89
CA VAL A 41 -32.43 -3.41 -5.35
C VAL A 41 -32.46 -4.68 -4.49
N GLU A 42 -32.59 -5.85 -5.09
CA GLU A 42 -32.30 -7.11 -4.40
C GLU A 42 -30.92 -7.61 -4.87
N ASP A 43 -29.96 -7.55 -3.95
CA ASP A 43 -28.59 -7.99 -4.19
C ASP A 43 -28.50 -9.51 -4.31
N ILE A 44 -27.60 -9.95 -5.19
CA ILE A 44 -27.21 -11.35 -5.32
C ILE A 44 -26.10 -11.65 -4.32
N VAL A 45 -26.27 -12.75 -3.59
CA VAL A 45 -25.30 -13.27 -2.61
C VAL A 45 -23.93 -13.49 -3.25
N ALA A 46 -22.90 -12.87 -2.69
CA ALA A 46 -21.52 -13.29 -2.84
C ALA A 46 -21.13 -14.13 -1.61
N GLU A 47 -20.52 -15.30 -1.83
CA GLU A 47 -19.79 -15.97 -0.75
C GLU A 47 -18.43 -15.30 -0.60
N ASP A 48 -18.18 -14.77 0.59
CA ASP A 48 -17.00 -13.99 0.93
C ASP A 48 -16.11 -14.74 1.93
N GLY A 49 -14.80 -14.48 1.83
CA GLY A 49 -13.76 -14.89 2.77
C GLY A 49 -13.04 -13.67 3.34
N SER A 50 -13.77 -12.58 3.60
CA SER A 50 -13.28 -11.38 4.26
C SER A 50 -14.16 -11.04 5.46
N ASP A 51 -13.54 -10.69 6.58
CA ASP A 51 -14.24 -10.40 7.85
C ASP A 51 -14.84 -8.97 7.85
N VAL A 52 -15.71 -8.66 6.88
CA VAL A 52 -16.58 -7.49 6.96
C VAL A 52 -17.65 -7.76 8.01
N CYS A 53 -17.46 -7.19 9.21
CA CYS A 53 -18.43 -7.36 10.28
C CYS A 53 -19.79 -6.78 9.87
N LYS A 54 -20.81 -7.64 9.84
CA LYS A 54 -22.19 -7.28 9.48
C LYS A 54 -23.01 -7.03 10.75
N PRO A 55 -23.49 -5.79 10.99
CA PRO A 55 -24.36 -5.46 12.13
C PRO A 55 -25.60 -6.36 12.21
N ASP A 56 -25.87 -6.95 13.38
CA ASP A 56 -27.09 -7.70 13.66
C ASP A 56 -27.89 -7.10 14.82
N CYS A 57 -29.10 -6.65 14.49
CA CYS A 57 -30.07 -6.08 15.41
C CYS A 57 -31.42 -6.82 15.37
N ALA A 58 -31.47 -8.04 14.82
CA ALA A 58 -32.70 -8.80 14.72
C ALA A 58 -33.32 -9.06 16.11
N GLY A 59 -34.49 -8.47 16.35
CA GLY A 59 -35.20 -8.58 17.63
C GLY A 59 -34.65 -7.71 18.76
N ARG A 60 -33.72 -6.78 18.47
CA ARG A 60 -33.19 -5.80 19.43
C ARG A 60 -33.66 -4.39 19.08
N VAL A 61 -34.01 -3.61 20.09
CA VAL A 61 -34.31 -2.17 20.01
C VAL A 61 -33.22 -1.30 20.64
N CYS A 62 -32.22 -1.93 21.25
CA CYS A 62 -31.08 -1.28 21.90
C CYS A 62 -29.89 -2.24 22.03
N GLY A 63 -28.74 -1.69 22.44
CA GLY A 63 -27.52 -2.46 22.72
C GLY A 63 -26.56 -2.52 21.53
N GLY A 64 -25.49 -3.31 21.64
CA GLY A 64 -24.48 -3.44 20.59
C GLY A 64 -24.96 -4.31 19.42
N ASP A 65 -24.52 -3.95 18.20
CA ASP A 65 -24.84 -4.65 16.95
C ASP A 65 -23.88 -5.79 16.56
N GLY A 66 -22.87 -6.05 17.41
CA GLY A 66 -21.83 -7.04 17.18
C GLY A 66 -20.59 -6.53 16.43
N CYS A 67 -20.63 -5.31 15.88
CA CYS A 67 -19.60 -4.73 15.02
C CYS A 67 -19.07 -3.38 15.50
N GLY A 68 -19.27 -3.05 16.77
CA GLY A 68 -18.86 -1.79 17.38
C GLY A 68 -19.88 -0.66 17.26
N GLY A 69 -20.98 -0.87 16.52
CA GLY A 69 -22.12 0.03 16.48
C GLY A 69 -23.23 -0.37 17.46
N SER A 70 -24.41 0.23 17.31
CA SER A 70 -25.54 0.03 18.22
C SER A 70 -26.89 -0.08 17.50
N CYS A 71 -27.72 -1.00 17.98
CA CYS A 71 -29.07 -1.25 17.51
C CYS A 71 -30.11 -0.20 17.95
N GLY A 72 -29.72 0.76 18.80
CA GLY A 72 -30.60 1.80 19.31
C GLY A 72 -30.33 2.18 20.76
N HIS A 73 -31.02 3.22 21.22
CA HIS A 73 -30.93 3.71 22.59
C HIS A 73 -32.29 3.71 23.25
N CYS A 74 -32.33 3.40 24.55
CA CYS A 74 -33.56 3.41 25.32
C CYS A 74 -33.82 4.82 25.85
N TYR A 75 -35.00 5.37 25.54
CA TYR A 75 -35.48 6.62 26.10
C TYR A 75 -36.42 6.35 27.28
N SER A 76 -36.53 7.30 28.20
CA SER A 76 -37.48 7.23 29.32
C SER A 76 -38.91 7.02 28.84
N VAL A 77 -39.57 5.99 29.37
CA VAL A 77 -41.00 5.72 29.11
C VAL A 77 -41.88 6.68 29.90
N GLU A 78 -43.01 7.10 29.32
CA GLU A 78 -43.91 8.09 29.90
C GLU A 78 -44.43 7.61 31.28
N GLY A 79 -43.94 8.23 32.36
CA GLY A 79 -44.24 7.87 33.75
C GLY A 79 -43.09 7.22 34.54
N ALA A 80 -41.94 6.93 33.93
CA ALA A 80 -40.71 6.59 34.65
C ALA A 80 -40.00 7.85 35.19
N VAL A 81 -39.20 7.69 36.25
CA VAL A 81 -38.43 8.78 36.88
C VAL A 81 -36.98 8.87 36.39
N ASN A 82 -36.61 8.03 35.42
CA ASN A 82 -35.26 7.79 34.92
C ASN A 82 -35.34 7.01 33.58
N ASP A 83 -34.22 6.93 32.86
CA ASP A 83 -34.17 6.27 31.55
C ASP A 83 -34.32 4.74 31.64
N ALA A 84 -34.88 4.14 30.59
CA ALA A 84 -35.07 2.69 30.52
C ALA A 84 -33.73 2.00 30.24
N LEU A 85 -33.46 0.86 30.90
CA LEU A 85 -32.24 0.10 30.65
C LEU A 85 -32.41 -0.83 29.45
N CYS A 86 -31.33 -0.98 28.69
CA CYS A 86 -31.21 -2.05 27.71
C CYS A 86 -30.88 -3.37 28.41
N THR A 87 -31.73 -4.37 28.26
CA THR A 87 -31.51 -5.73 28.75
C THR A 87 -30.58 -6.51 27.83
N ASP A 88 -30.00 -7.62 28.31
CA ASP A 88 -29.16 -8.54 27.51
C ASP A 88 -29.87 -9.11 26.26
N GLN A 89 -31.21 -9.07 26.25
CA GLN A 89 -32.05 -9.45 25.11
C GLN A 89 -32.25 -8.31 24.09
N GLY A 90 -31.57 -7.17 24.27
CA GLY A 90 -31.70 -5.96 23.46
C GLY A 90 -33.07 -5.28 23.58
N GLN A 91 -33.76 -5.44 24.71
CA GLN A 91 -35.08 -4.87 24.95
C GLN A 91 -35.02 -3.79 26.03
N CYS A 92 -35.72 -2.67 25.82
CA CYS A 92 -35.81 -1.58 26.79
C CYS A 92 -36.79 -1.93 27.92
N LEU A 93 -36.31 -1.93 29.17
CA LEU A 93 -37.10 -2.18 30.36
C LEU A 93 -37.08 -0.95 31.29
N ALA A 94 -38.25 -0.57 31.80
CA ALA A 94 -38.36 0.47 32.82
C ALA A 94 -37.63 0.01 34.09
N CYS A 95 -36.57 0.72 34.47
CA CYS A 95 -35.73 0.37 35.62
C CYS A 95 -36.13 1.21 36.83
N LEU A 96 -36.44 0.55 37.96
CA LEU A 96 -36.79 1.22 39.21
C LEU A 96 -35.53 1.35 40.08
N PRO A 97 -35.05 2.57 40.40
CA PRO A 97 -33.87 2.77 41.25
C PRO A 97 -33.99 2.05 42.59
N ASP A 98 -33.00 1.23 42.96
CA ASP A 98 -32.92 0.62 44.30
C ASP A 98 -31.73 1.17 45.10
N CYS A 99 -32.07 2.07 46.02
CA CYS A 99 -31.16 2.69 46.96
C CYS A 99 -31.40 2.24 48.39
N THR A 100 -32.07 1.09 48.58
CA THR A 100 -32.42 0.57 49.90
C THR A 100 -31.16 0.26 50.71
N GLY A 101 -30.89 1.08 51.73
CA GLY A 101 -29.70 0.96 52.57
C GLY A 101 -28.44 1.65 52.02
N ARG A 102 -28.52 2.34 50.88
CA ARG A 102 -27.41 3.08 50.27
C ARG A 102 -27.60 4.59 50.46
N VAL A 103 -26.50 5.30 50.70
CA VAL A 103 -26.40 6.77 50.78
C VAL A 103 -25.78 7.33 49.50
N CYS A 104 -25.03 6.50 48.76
CA CYS A 104 -24.32 6.88 47.56
C CYS A 104 -24.14 5.67 46.61
N GLY A 105 -23.60 5.95 45.42
CA GLY A 105 -23.26 4.93 44.42
C GLY A 105 -24.42 4.55 43.51
N ASN A 106 -24.17 3.68 42.55
CA ASN A 106 -25.13 3.40 41.46
C ASN A 106 -26.45 2.83 41.98
N ASP A 107 -27.56 3.30 41.41
CA ASP A 107 -28.93 2.91 41.76
C ASP A 107 -29.44 1.63 41.06
N GLY A 108 -28.59 1.00 40.25
CA GLY A 108 -28.93 -0.15 39.42
C GLY A 108 -29.58 0.18 38.07
N CYS A 109 -29.84 1.47 37.79
CA CYS A 109 -30.60 1.96 36.65
C CYS A 109 -29.88 3.04 35.83
N GLY A 110 -28.56 3.15 35.97
CA GLY A 110 -27.75 4.19 35.32
C GLY A 110 -27.76 5.54 36.05
N GLY A 111 -28.54 5.67 37.12
CA GLY A 111 -28.51 6.81 38.04
C GLY A 111 -27.64 6.54 39.27
N SER A 112 -27.75 7.45 40.25
CA SER A 112 -27.01 7.39 41.51
C SER A 112 -27.95 7.57 42.70
N CYS A 113 -27.75 6.78 43.74
CA CYS A 113 -28.43 6.88 45.02
C CYS A 113 -28.08 8.13 45.83
N GLY A 114 -27.05 8.85 45.40
CA GLY A 114 -26.55 10.06 46.04
C GLY A 114 -25.07 10.23 45.80
N HIS A 115 -24.56 11.41 46.12
CA HIS A 115 -23.13 11.67 46.21
C HIS A 115 -22.79 11.95 47.67
N CYS A 116 -21.57 11.63 48.08
CA CYS A 116 -21.06 11.99 49.40
C CYS A 116 -20.78 13.49 49.44
N PHE A 117 -21.82 14.28 49.71
CA PHE A 117 -21.74 15.74 49.77
C PHE A 117 -21.17 16.25 51.10
N THR A 118 -20.47 17.37 51.04
CA THR A 118 -20.00 18.12 52.20
C THR A 118 -21.18 18.74 52.97
N LEU A 119 -21.34 18.37 54.24
CA LEU A 119 -22.05 19.17 55.22
C LEU A 119 -21.05 20.10 55.92
N GLU A 120 -21.50 21.26 56.41
CA GLU A 120 -20.67 22.15 57.22
C GLU A 120 -20.15 21.43 58.49
N GLY A 121 -18.89 20.99 58.49
CA GLY A 121 -18.23 20.42 59.68
C GLY A 121 -17.41 19.14 59.51
N ALA A 122 -16.69 18.98 58.38
CA ALA A 122 -15.99 17.76 57.90
C ALA A 122 -16.94 16.75 57.22
N ILE A 123 -16.56 16.12 56.10
CA ILE A 123 -15.22 15.61 55.76
C ILE A 123 -14.87 16.00 54.31
N ASP A 124 -13.67 16.52 54.06
CA ASP A 124 -13.12 16.55 52.70
C ASP A 124 -12.80 15.10 52.28
N ASP A 125 -13.01 14.76 51.01
CA ASP A 125 -12.71 13.45 50.43
C ASP A 125 -13.51 12.27 51.02
N ALA A 126 -14.85 12.29 50.96
CA ALA A 126 -15.68 11.13 51.31
C ALA A 126 -15.93 10.21 50.10
N LEU A 127 -15.44 8.97 50.14
CA LEU A 127 -15.68 7.94 49.11
C LEU A 127 -16.95 7.14 49.38
N CYS A 128 -17.56 6.64 48.31
CA CYS A 128 -18.62 5.64 48.39
C CYS A 128 -18.04 4.22 48.41
N THR A 129 -18.39 3.40 49.40
CA THR A 129 -18.02 1.97 49.43
C THR A 129 -18.90 1.14 48.50
N ALA A 130 -18.51 -0.11 48.24
CA ALA A 130 -19.30 -1.06 47.45
C ALA A 130 -20.69 -1.35 48.06
N GLU A 131 -20.83 -1.18 49.37
CA GLU A 131 -22.08 -1.29 50.13
C GLU A 131 -22.96 -0.02 50.03
N GLY A 132 -22.49 1.03 49.35
CA GLY A 132 -23.21 2.30 49.18
C GLY A 132 -23.13 3.22 50.40
N ALA A 133 -22.13 3.07 51.27
CA ALA A 133 -21.91 3.94 52.42
C ALA A 133 -20.84 4.99 52.14
N CYS A 134 -21.02 6.23 52.63
CA CYS A 134 -19.97 7.24 52.58
C CYS A 134 -18.96 7.01 53.71
N VAL A 135 -17.68 6.86 53.36
CA VAL A 135 -16.56 6.74 54.30
C VAL A 135 -15.53 7.83 54.07
N GLN A 136 -14.84 8.25 55.12
CA GLN A 136 -13.69 9.13 55.00
C GLN A 136 -12.59 8.44 54.18
N CYS A 137 -12.24 9.02 53.03
CA CYS A 137 -11.03 8.69 52.31
C CYS A 137 -9.87 9.52 52.87
N VAL A 138 -8.65 9.04 52.64
CA VAL A 138 -7.42 9.78 52.93
C VAL A 138 -6.67 9.87 51.60
N PRO A 139 -6.54 11.07 51.01
CA PRO A 139 -5.81 11.26 49.76
C PRO A 139 -4.42 10.63 49.80
N ASP A 140 -4.16 9.70 48.89
CA ASP A 140 -2.82 9.12 48.73
C ASP A 140 -2.11 9.74 47.52
N CYS A 141 -1.23 10.66 47.86
CA CYS A 141 -0.30 11.34 46.95
C CYS A 141 1.16 11.00 47.27
N ALA A 142 1.43 9.92 48.01
CA ALA A 142 2.79 9.49 48.29
C ALA A 142 3.52 9.15 46.97
N GLY A 143 4.53 9.95 46.63
CA GLY A 143 5.29 9.81 45.37
C GLY A 143 4.63 10.41 44.12
N LYS A 144 3.45 11.01 44.23
CA LYS A 144 2.74 11.68 43.11
C LYS A 144 2.87 13.20 43.19
N VAL A 145 3.10 13.85 42.05
CA VAL A 145 3.02 15.31 41.87
C VAL A 145 1.80 15.75 41.05
N CYS A 146 1.09 14.80 40.44
CA CYS A 146 -0.14 15.01 39.68
C CYS A 146 -1.00 13.73 39.67
N GLY A 147 -2.17 13.80 39.05
CA GLY A 147 -3.04 12.63 38.84
C GLY A 147 -3.88 12.29 40.07
N ASP A 148 -4.66 11.22 40.00
CA ASP A 148 -5.68 10.94 41.02
C ASP A 148 -5.10 10.63 42.40
N ASN A 149 -5.73 11.22 43.43
CA ASN A 149 -5.41 11.02 44.84
C ASN A 149 -6.07 9.78 45.46
N GLY A 150 -6.76 8.96 44.65
CA GLY A 150 -7.51 7.78 45.09
C GLY A 150 -8.88 8.08 45.73
N CYS A 151 -9.22 9.35 45.96
CA CYS A 151 -10.45 9.79 46.63
C CYS A 151 -11.39 10.64 45.74
N GLY A 152 -11.12 10.73 44.43
CA GLY A 152 -11.86 11.57 43.49
C GLY A 152 -11.34 13.01 43.35
N GLY A 153 -10.22 13.33 44.00
CA GLY A 153 -9.45 14.56 43.78
C GLY A 153 -8.10 14.28 43.11
N THR A 154 -7.30 15.31 42.89
CA THR A 154 -5.98 15.20 42.23
C THR A 154 -4.83 15.60 43.16
N CYS A 155 -3.70 14.91 43.06
CA CYS A 155 -2.46 15.21 43.79
C CYS A 155 -1.73 16.48 43.33
N GLY A 156 -2.13 17.02 42.18
CA GLY A 156 -1.60 18.24 41.60
C GLY A 156 -1.98 18.36 40.12
N GLN A 157 -1.61 19.47 39.50
CA GLN A 157 -1.81 19.73 38.07
C GLN A 157 -0.46 20.04 37.41
N CYS A 158 -0.30 19.56 36.19
CA CYS A 158 0.89 19.81 35.40
C CYS A 158 0.82 21.17 34.70
N THR A 159 1.95 21.88 34.66
CA THR A 159 2.06 23.23 34.11
C THR A 159 2.93 23.24 32.86
N GLY A 160 2.61 24.08 31.88
CA GLY A 160 3.43 24.27 30.68
C GLY A 160 3.38 23.09 29.72
N GLY A 161 2.18 22.65 29.35
CA GLY A 161 1.94 21.60 28.34
C GLY A 161 2.13 20.16 28.80
N ALA A 162 2.82 19.93 29.93
CA ALA A 162 3.06 18.60 30.45
C ALA A 162 1.76 17.84 30.78
N VAL A 163 1.74 16.55 30.45
CA VAL A 163 0.67 15.59 30.75
C VAL A 163 1.02 14.86 32.04
N CYS A 164 0.00 14.38 32.78
CA CYS A 164 0.24 13.55 33.96
C CYS A 164 0.24 12.06 33.60
N ALA A 165 1.33 11.36 33.92
CA ALA A 165 1.46 9.91 33.73
C ALA A 165 2.27 9.31 34.89
N GLY A 166 1.88 8.15 35.40
CA GLY A 166 2.56 7.50 36.54
C GLY A 166 2.62 8.37 37.80
N GLY A 167 1.71 9.35 37.94
CA GLY A 167 1.74 10.38 38.98
C GLY A 167 2.80 11.46 38.82
N LYS A 168 3.50 11.52 37.68
CA LYS A 168 4.52 12.52 37.33
C LYS A 168 4.07 13.40 36.17
N CYS A 169 4.49 14.66 36.19
CA CYS A 169 4.31 15.55 35.05
C CYS A 169 5.42 15.33 34.02
N ILE A 170 5.06 14.85 32.83
CA ILE A 170 5.97 14.56 31.73
C ILE A 170 5.61 15.44 30.52
N GLN A 171 6.63 15.85 29.77
CA GLN A 171 6.43 16.59 28.52
C GLN A 171 6.08 15.60 27.42
N ASP A 172 4.87 15.71 26.88
CA ASP A 172 4.43 14.93 25.72
C ASP A 172 4.75 15.74 24.45
N THR A 173 5.41 15.11 23.48
CA THR A 173 5.66 15.70 22.16
C THR A 173 4.51 15.49 21.19
N GLY A 174 3.55 14.61 21.51
CA GLY A 174 2.44 14.25 20.62
C GLY A 174 2.81 13.28 19.49
N LEU A 175 4.01 12.69 19.53
CA LEU A 175 4.58 11.80 18.51
C LEU A 175 4.10 10.33 18.63
N CYS A 176 2.98 10.08 19.31
CA CYS A 176 2.47 8.74 19.62
C CYS A 176 0.96 8.63 19.32
N ASP A 177 0.51 7.40 19.06
CA ASP A 177 -0.92 7.08 18.92
C ASP A 177 -1.77 7.56 20.10
N ALA A 178 -3.04 7.90 19.82
CA ALA A 178 -3.98 8.40 20.81
C ALA A 178 -4.11 7.47 22.04
N GLY A 179 -3.82 8.01 23.22
CA GLY A 179 -3.78 7.27 24.49
C GLY A 179 -2.40 6.77 24.91
N ARG A 180 -1.35 7.06 24.12
CA ARG A 180 0.06 6.95 24.50
C ARG A 180 0.67 8.35 24.63
N ILE A 181 1.73 8.44 25.44
CA ILE A 181 2.50 9.67 25.65
C ILE A 181 3.93 9.42 25.23
N CYS A 182 4.50 10.33 24.45
CA CYS A 182 5.93 10.29 24.14
C CYS A 182 6.72 10.86 25.31
N THR A 183 7.64 10.08 25.89
CA THR A 183 8.44 10.52 27.04
C THR A 183 9.79 9.82 27.08
N PRO A 184 10.81 10.42 27.74
CA PRO A 184 11.99 9.69 28.13
C PRO A 184 11.60 8.45 28.96
N TYR A 185 12.10 7.29 28.57
CA TYR A 185 11.93 6.03 29.30
C TYR A 185 13.05 5.82 30.34
N SER A 186 14.23 6.38 30.09
CA SER A 186 15.43 6.24 30.92
C SER A 186 16.24 7.54 31.01
N ASP A 187 17.09 7.66 32.03
CA ASP A 187 17.93 8.84 32.30
C ASP A 187 19.00 9.11 31.22
N ASP A 188 19.19 8.18 30.28
CA ASP A 188 20.08 8.31 29.12
C ASP A 188 19.49 9.20 28.00
N GLY A 189 18.18 9.49 28.04
CA GLY A 189 17.47 10.26 27.03
C GLY A 189 16.81 9.42 25.92
N SER A 190 16.68 8.10 26.09
CA SER A 190 15.89 7.24 25.21
C SER A 190 14.40 7.57 25.27
N MET A 191 13.74 7.74 24.12
CA MET A 191 12.32 8.12 24.01
C MET A 191 11.46 6.94 23.58
N GLY A 192 10.24 6.83 24.11
CA GLY A 192 9.28 5.83 23.65
C GLY A 192 7.82 6.17 24.00
N CYS A 193 6.89 5.57 23.26
CA CYS A 193 5.46 5.71 23.53
C CYS A 193 5.04 4.82 24.71
N LEU A 194 4.68 5.45 25.83
CA LEU A 194 4.24 4.79 27.06
C LEU A 194 2.74 4.98 27.30
N VAL A 195 2.12 4.04 28.02
CA VAL A 195 0.73 4.17 28.51
C VAL A 195 0.81 4.44 30.01
N ASP A 196 0.25 5.55 30.47
CA ASP A 196 0.34 6.01 31.86
C ASP A 196 1.77 6.04 32.44
N GLY A 197 2.80 6.18 31.59
CA GLY A 197 4.21 6.18 31.98
C GLY A 197 4.82 4.79 32.17
N GLU A 198 4.11 3.72 31.82
CA GLU A 198 4.59 2.34 31.80
C GLU A 198 4.71 1.80 30.37
N ILE A 199 5.57 0.80 30.17
CA ILE A 199 5.71 0.12 28.88
C ILE A 199 4.45 -0.71 28.60
N PRO A 200 3.86 -0.63 27.39
CA PRO A 200 2.73 -1.46 27.01
C PRO A 200 3.00 -2.97 27.21
N ALA A 201 1.98 -3.70 27.67
CA ALA A 201 2.09 -5.14 27.87
C ALA A 201 2.16 -5.90 26.52
N GLY A 202 2.96 -6.96 26.47
CA GLY A 202 3.10 -7.82 25.29
C GLY A 202 4.29 -7.49 24.38
N ASN A 203 5.04 -6.43 24.68
CA ASN A 203 6.21 -6.02 23.90
C ASN A 203 7.34 -7.08 23.93
N LYS A 204 8.03 -7.25 22.79
CA LYS A 204 9.15 -8.22 22.66
C LYS A 204 10.32 -7.80 23.55
N THR A 205 10.77 -8.69 24.43
CA THR A 205 11.92 -8.47 25.33
C THR A 205 13.22 -9.07 24.78
N GLN A 206 14.36 -8.69 25.38
CA GLN A 206 15.71 -9.11 25.00
C GLN A 206 16.09 -8.77 23.56
N CYS A 207 15.58 -7.64 23.05
CA CYS A 207 15.78 -7.22 21.68
C CYS A 207 17.23 -6.86 21.29
N HIS A 208 18.13 -6.78 22.27
CA HIS A 208 19.56 -6.54 22.07
C HIS A 208 20.36 -7.80 21.67
N LEU A 209 19.72 -8.98 21.72
CA LEU A 209 20.32 -10.26 21.30
C LEU A 209 20.27 -10.40 19.77
N GLU A 210 21.09 -11.31 19.22
CA GLU A 210 21.29 -11.48 17.77
C GLU A 210 19.98 -11.80 17.00
N ASP A 211 19.05 -12.58 17.59
CA ASP A 211 17.70 -12.85 17.04
C ASP A 211 16.60 -11.91 17.63
N GLY A 212 17.02 -10.90 18.41
CA GLY A 212 16.17 -10.11 19.29
C GLY A 212 15.41 -8.96 18.63
N GLY A 213 15.82 -8.47 17.46
CA GLY A 213 15.40 -7.20 16.85
C GLY A 213 13.88 -6.90 16.83
N CYS A 214 13.56 -5.61 16.78
CA CYS A 214 12.21 -5.05 16.85
C CYS A 214 11.65 -4.74 15.46
N ALA A 215 10.36 -4.99 15.19
CA ALA A 215 9.83 -4.78 13.83
C ALA A 215 9.26 -3.36 13.64
N GLY A 216 9.48 -2.77 12.46
CA GLY A 216 8.92 -1.47 12.09
C GLY A 216 9.43 -0.30 12.94
N ASN A 217 8.55 0.66 13.27
CA ASN A 217 8.84 1.85 14.09
C ASN A 217 9.07 1.53 15.60
N GLN A 218 9.72 0.41 15.92
CA GLN A 218 10.05 0.02 17.29
C GLN A 218 11.55 0.14 17.54
N ALA A 219 11.91 0.97 18.51
CA ALA A 219 13.27 1.03 19.04
C ALA A 219 13.49 -0.11 20.04
N CYS A 220 14.68 -0.72 20.01
CA CYS A 220 15.13 -1.58 21.09
C CYS A 220 15.69 -0.71 22.23
N LEU A 221 14.94 -0.60 23.33
CA LEU A 221 15.33 0.20 24.50
C LEU A 221 15.84 -0.70 25.63
N TYR A 222 16.98 -0.36 26.22
CA TYR A 222 17.49 -1.06 27.40
C TYR A 222 16.68 -0.70 28.65
N THR A 223 16.37 -1.70 29.48
CA THR A 223 15.58 -1.52 30.72
C THR A 223 16.43 -1.55 31.99
N ASP A 224 17.77 -1.60 31.84
CA ASP A 224 18.73 -1.48 32.93
C ASP A 224 20.05 -0.83 32.46
N ASP A 225 20.73 -0.11 33.37
CA ASP A 225 22.02 0.57 33.12
C ASP A 225 23.16 -0.39 32.72
N SER A 226 23.01 -1.68 33.07
CA SER A 226 23.97 -2.73 32.72
C SER A 226 23.78 -3.29 31.30
N GLN A 227 22.76 -2.82 30.56
CA GLN A 227 22.39 -3.24 29.22
C GLN A 227 22.11 -4.76 29.12
N THR A 228 21.61 -5.38 30.20
CA THR A 228 21.35 -6.84 30.26
C THR A 228 19.92 -7.24 29.92
N SER A 229 19.00 -6.28 29.96
CA SER A 229 17.59 -6.42 29.63
C SER A 229 17.19 -5.29 28.68
N SER A 230 16.33 -5.61 27.71
CA SER A 230 15.79 -4.63 26.78
C SER A 230 14.40 -5.03 26.30
N VAL A 231 13.68 -4.08 25.71
CA VAL A 231 12.31 -4.25 25.22
C VAL A 231 12.09 -3.39 23.99
N CYS A 232 11.33 -3.91 23.04
CA CYS A 232 10.88 -3.16 21.88
C CYS A 232 9.78 -2.18 22.32
N VAL A 233 9.97 -0.89 22.10
CA VAL A 233 8.94 0.14 22.34
C VAL A 233 8.77 0.93 21.05
N GLU A 234 7.53 1.31 20.75
CA GLU A 234 7.27 2.26 19.67
C GLU A 234 8.07 3.54 19.94
N ASN A 235 8.81 3.96 18.91
CA ASN A 235 9.75 5.05 18.97
C ASN A 235 9.07 6.39 18.66
N CYS A 236 9.34 7.38 19.51
CA CYS A 236 8.75 8.72 19.43
C CYS A 236 9.81 9.84 19.38
N GLY A 237 10.99 9.57 18.81
CA GLY A 237 12.04 10.58 18.69
C GLY A 237 11.81 11.60 17.56
N GLU A 238 12.37 12.79 17.72
CA GLU A 238 12.56 13.75 16.62
C GLU A 238 14.00 13.71 16.11
N CYS A 239 14.18 13.94 14.80
CA CYS A 239 15.52 14.14 14.25
C CYS A 239 16.05 15.55 14.52
N PRO A 240 17.34 15.70 14.89
CA PRO A 240 17.98 17.00 14.94
C PRO A 240 17.92 17.74 13.60
N ALA A 241 17.92 19.07 13.68
CA ALA A 241 17.91 19.94 12.51
C ALA A 241 19.00 19.57 11.49
N GLY A 242 18.58 19.30 10.25
CA GLY A 242 19.46 18.88 9.15
C GLY A 242 19.52 17.36 8.92
N LEU A 243 18.85 16.56 9.75
CA LEU A 243 18.57 15.15 9.50
C LEU A 243 17.08 14.93 9.23
N THR A 244 16.76 13.87 8.50
CA THR A 244 15.40 13.47 8.12
C THR A 244 15.16 12.03 8.58
N CYS A 245 13.96 11.74 9.09
CA CYS A 245 13.62 10.35 9.41
C CYS A 245 13.53 9.51 8.13
N GLY A 246 14.15 8.34 8.12
CA GLY A 246 14.22 7.44 6.98
C GLY A 246 14.39 5.98 7.43
N ASP A 247 14.05 5.04 6.55
CA ASP A 247 14.34 3.63 6.81
C ASP A 247 15.86 3.38 6.73
N VAL A 248 16.39 2.73 7.77
CA VAL A 248 17.81 2.42 7.95
C VAL A 248 18.20 1.10 7.27
N THR A 249 17.28 0.12 7.20
CA THR A 249 17.60 -1.25 6.75
C THR A 249 16.75 -1.75 5.58
N GLY A 250 15.63 -1.10 5.28
CA GLY A 250 14.62 -1.56 4.33
C GLY A 250 13.56 -2.49 4.96
N ASP A 251 13.64 -2.74 6.27
CA ASP A 251 12.69 -3.56 7.03
C ASP A 251 11.72 -2.72 7.89
N GLY A 252 11.63 -1.41 7.64
CA GLY A 252 10.80 -0.46 8.37
C GLY A 252 11.45 0.14 9.63
N TYR A 253 12.76 -0.03 9.85
CA TYR A 253 13.47 0.54 10.99
C TYR A 253 13.75 2.03 10.76
N LEU A 254 13.05 2.90 11.49
CA LEU A 254 13.18 4.34 11.32
C LEU A 254 14.34 4.95 12.13
N GLY A 255 15.19 5.71 11.44
CA GLY A 255 16.32 6.43 12.02
C GLY A 255 16.64 7.74 11.29
N CYS A 256 17.40 8.60 11.97
CA CYS A 256 17.74 9.93 11.47
C CYS A 256 18.89 9.87 10.47
N MET A 257 18.54 10.05 9.20
CA MET A 257 19.43 9.97 8.06
C MET A 257 19.84 11.37 7.57
N GLN A 258 21.02 11.46 6.97
CA GLN A 258 21.51 12.65 6.30
C GLN A 258 21.43 12.43 4.78
N ALA A 259 20.44 13.04 4.12
CA ALA A 259 20.18 12.88 2.68
C ALA A 259 20.10 11.39 2.24
N GLY A 260 19.29 10.60 2.96
CA GLY A 260 19.08 9.17 2.68
C GLY A 260 20.22 8.23 3.11
N ALA A 261 21.31 8.75 3.70
CA ALA A 261 22.44 7.94 4.18
C ALA A 261 22.65 8.06 5.69
N ILE A 262 23.32 7.06 6.29
CA ILE A 262 23.75 7.11 7.69
C ILE A 262 24.63 8.36 7.91
N PRO A 263 24.35 9.21 8.91
CA PRO A 263 25.13 10.44 9.15
C PRO A 263 26.62 10.15 9.34
N GLY A 264 27.48 10.90 8.64
CA GLY A 264 28.93 10.66 8.65
C GLY A 264 29.61 10.86 10.01
N ASN A 265 28.91 11.49 10.97
CA ASN A 265 29.30 11.73 12.35
C ASN A 265 28.70 10.72 13.36
N ALA A 266 27.97 9.69 12.90
CA ALA A 266 27.40 8.65 13.77
C ALA A 266 28.48 7.99 14.63
N GLN A 267 28.19 7.83 15.93
CA GLN A 267 29.06 7.12 16.87
C GLN A 267 29.24 5.67 16.41
N LYS A 268 30.48 5.17 16.36
CA LYS A 268 30.80 3.81 15.91
C LYS A 268 31.05 2.88 17.09
N ASP A 269 31.08 1.57 16.79
CA ASP A 269 31.45 0.50 17.70
C ASP A 269 30.54 0.32 18.92
N CYS A 270 29.26 0.71 18.81
CA CYS A 270 28.33 0.73 19.95
C CYS A 270 28.03 -0.65 20.58
N HIS A 271 28.17 -1.75 19.84
CA HIS A 271 28.10 -3.11 20.40
C HIS A 271 29.36 -3.54 21.18
N LYS A 272 30.42 -2.72 21.26
CA LYS A 272 31.56 -3.01 22.14
C LYS A 272 31.19 -2.69 23.59
N ALA A 273 31.56 -3.60 24.49
CA ALA A 273 31.26 -3.49 25.92
C ALA A 273 31.69 -2.14 26.51
N GLY A 274 30.74 -1.40 27.08
CA GLY A 274 30.95 -0.09 27.70
C GLY A 274 30.96 1.11 26.73
N ILE A 275 30.59 0.93 25.45
CA ILE A 275 30.38 2.04 24.51
C ILE A 275 28.89 2.40 24.43
N GLY A 276 28.02 1.44 24.05
CA GLY A 276 26.58 1.67 23.92
C GLY A 276 26.20 2.76 22.91
N CYS A 277 24.97 3.27 23.02
CA CYS A 277 24.52 4.47 22.31
C CYS A 277 24.00 5.52 23.30
N PRO A 278 24.32 6.82 23.11
CA PRO A 278 23.82 7.90 23.96
C PRO A 278 22.52 8.50 23.43
N GLY A 279 21.61 8.88 24.32
CA GLY A 279 20.33 9.50 23.95
C GLY A 279 19.39 8.52 23.26
N ASN A 280 18.37 9.06 22.60
CA ASN A 280 17.45 8.28 21.77
C ASN A 280 18.15 7.77 20.49
N ALA A 281 18.93 6.71 20.60
CA ALA A 281 19.65 6.10 19.49
C ALA A 281 19.79 4.59 19.67
N THR A 282 19.40 3.82 18.66
CA THR A 282 19.63 2.38 18.60
C THR A 282 20.97 2.08 17.92
N CYS A 283 21.62 1.01 18.37
CA CYS A 283 22.86 0.49 17.80
C CYS A 283 22.54 -0.44 16.63
N PHE A 284 23.04 -0.13 15.44
CA PHE A 284 22.86 -0.92 14.23
C PHE A 284 24.18 -1.51 13.76
N TYR A 285 24.18 -2.74 13.26
CA TYR A 285 25.34 -3.33 12.61
C TYR A 285 25.50 -2.78 11.19
N THR A 286 26.72 -2.35 10.84
CA THR A 286 27.05 -1.81 9.50
C THR A 286 27.87 -2.76 8.65
N SER A 287 28.07 -4.01 9.10
CA SER A 287 28.73 -5.05 8.33
C SER A 287 28.07 -6.42 8.58
N ALA A 288 27.96 -7.22 7.53
CA ALA A 288 27.32 -8.55 7.56
C ALA A 288 28.07 -9.60 8.41
N ASP A 289 29.30 -9.28 8.85
CA ASP A 289 30.08 -10.08 9.80
C ASP A 289 29.93 -9.61 11.26
N TYR A 290 29.02 -8.66 11.51
CA TYR A 290 28.76 -8.04 12.81
C TYR A 290 29.98 -7.35 13.46
N SER A 291 31.06 -7.13 12.71
CA SER A 291 32.31 -6.55 13.22
C SER A 291 32.28 -5.03 13.38
N THR A 292 31.34 -4.34 12.72
CA THR A 292 31.16 -2.89 12.79
C THR A 292 29.71 -2.55 13.15
N SER A 293 29.56 -1.50 13.95
CA SER A 293 28.25 -0.98 14.36
C SER A 293 28.26 0.54 14.50
N VAL A 294 27.09 1.16 14.41
CA VAL A 294 26.90 2.61 14.56
C VAL A 294 25.62 2.94 15.32
N CYS A 295 25.64 4.02 16.09
CA CYS A 295 24.44 4.60 16.69
C CYS A 295 23.74 5.47 15.67
N ILE A 296 22.47 5.17 15.41
CA ILE A 296 21.59 6.00 14.59
C ILE A 296 20.53 6.54 15.53
N GLN A 297 20.30 7.85 15.48
CA GLN A 297 19.27 8.45 16.31
C GLN A 297 17.90 7.97 15.86
N ASN A 298 17.10 7.61 16.83
CA ASN A 298 15.78 7.04 16.67
C ASN A 298 14.79 8.18 16.37
N CYS A 299 13.95 8.01 15.35
CA CYS A 299 12.85 8.92 15.03
C CYS A 299 11.52 8.21 14.82
N SER A 300 10.41 8.89 15.15
CA SER A 300 9.08 8.40 14.82
C SER A 300 8.82 8.48 13.33
N ALA A 301 7.82 7.71 12.88
CA ALA A 301 7.08 8.07 11.67
C ALA A 301 6.60 9.53 11.76
N CYS A 302 6.40 10.17 10.61
CA CYS A 302 5.66 11.43 10.58
C CYS A 302 4.23 11.23 11.11
N HIS A 303 3.59 12.33 11.48
CA HIS A 303 2.13 12.38 11.71
C HIS A 303 1.54 13.64 11.05
N GLU A 304 0.22 13.79 11.10
CA GLU A 304 -0.45 14.98 10.55
C GLU A 304 0.09 16.26 11.22
N GLY A 305 0.57 17.21 10.41
CA GLY A 305 1.19 18.45 10.88
C GLY A 305 2.65 18.35 11.37
N SER A 306 3.27 17.16 11.40
CA SER A 306 4.69 17.01 11.79
C SER A 306 5.68 17.37 10.67
N CYS A 307 5.20 17.52 9.44
CA CYS A 307 6.04 17.71 8.27
C CYS A 307 6.38 19.19 8.02
N PRO A 308 7.52 19.48 7.35
CA PRO A 308 7.87 20.83 6.92
C PRO A 308 6.77 21.50 6.08
N GLU A 309 6.73 22.83 6.09
CA GLU A 309 5.77 23.62 5.30
C GLU A 309 5.85 23.25 3.81
N GLY A 310 4.74 22.73 3.26
CA GLY A 310 4.64 22.23 1.88
C GLY A 310 4.73 20.71 1.73
N MET A 311 4.97 19.96 2.81
CA MET A 311 4.99 18.49 2.82
C MET A 311 3.80 17.90 3.58
N VAL A 312 3.37 16.70 3.18
CA VAL A 312 2.37 15.88 3.88
C VAL A 312 3.02 14.62 4.44
N CYS A 313 2.39 14.04 5.46
CA CYS A 313 2.78 12.75 6.00
C CYS A 313 2.03 11.62 5.30
N ASN A 314 2.76 10.63 4.76
CA ASN A 314 2.16 9.41 4.18
C ASN A 314 1.98 8.26 5.20
N GLY A 315 2.07 8.58 6.50
CA GLY A 315 2.03 7.63 7.62
C GLY A 315 3.40 7.09 8.03
N VAL A 316 4.46 7.36 7.25
CA VAL A 316 5.85 6.99 7.60
C VAL A 316 6.80 8.16 7.33
N PHE A 317 6.73 8.75 6.15
CA PHE A 317 7.64 9.80 5.66
C PHE A 317 6.90 11.09 5.30
N CYS A 318 7.62 12.21 5.42
CA CYS A 318 7.20 13.48 4.85
C CYS A 318 7.57 13.53 3.36
N GLU A 319 6.56 13.67 2.52
CA GLU A 319 6.68 13.81 1.06
C GLU A 319 6.10 15.15 0.62
N ASP A 320 6.48 15.63 -0.58
CA ASP A 320 5.89 16.84 -1.15
C ASP A 320 4.37 16.71 -1.19
N ALA A 321 3.64 17.72 -0.73
CA ALA A 321 2.18 17.68 -0.72
C ALA A 321 1.65 17.40 -2.15
N PRO A 322 0.78 16.40 -2.34
CA PRO A 322 0.18 16.17 -3.64
C PRO A 322 -0.53 17.45 -4.07
N CYS A 323 -0.37 17.82 -5.33
CA CYS A 323 -0.95 19.05 -5.82
C CYS A 323 -2.48 19.07 -5.66
N THR A 324 -3.03 20.27 -5.69
CA THR A 324 -4.45 20.51 -5.91
C THR A 324 -4.62 21.20 -7.26
N GLN A 325 -5.86 21.25 -7.76
CA GLN A 325 -6.15 21.87 -9.06
C GLN A 325 -5.70 23.35 -9.15
N ASP A 326 -5.65 24.05 -8.01
CA ASP A 326 -5.24 25.46 -7.91
C ASP A 326 -3.76 25.67 -7.50
N SER A 327 -2.98 24.61 -7.22
CA SER A 327 -1.59 24.74 -6.73
C SER A 327 -0.50 24.60 -7.79
N CYS A 328 -0.84 24.20 -9.02
CA CYS A 328 0.13 24.06 -10.11
C CYS A 328 0.43 25.40 -10.82
N ALA A 329 1.56 25.47 -11.55
CA ALA A 329 1.91 26.69 -12.26
C ALA A 329 0.97 26.96 -13.44
N THR A 330 0.96 28.19 -13.97
CA THR A 330 0.15 28.53 -15.13
C THR A 330 0.57 27.71 -16.36
N GLY A 331 -0.35 26.88 -16.87
CA GLY A 331 -0.10 25.95 -17.99
C GLY A 331 0.16 24.51 -17.54
N GLU A 332 0.14 24.25 -16.23
CA GLU A 332 0.15 22.92 -15.64
C GLU A 332 -1.21 22.56 -15.04
N VAL A 333 -1.48 21.28 -14.91
CA VAL A 333 -2.64 20.71 -14.22
C VAL A 333 -2.18 19.66 -13.23
N CYS A 334 -2.95 19.49 -12.15
CA CYS A 334 -2.70 18.43 -11.19
C CYS A 334 -3.30 17.11 -11.66
N MET A 335 -2.47 16.08 -11.84
CA MET A 335 -2.90 14.70 -12.09
C MET A 335 -2.12 13.74 -11.19
N GLY A 336 -2.82 12.84 -10.50
CA GLY A 336 -2.16 11.86 -9.61
C GLY A 336 -1.31 12.49 -8.51
N GLY A 337 -1.66 13.69 -8.03
CA GLY A 337 -0.88 14.45 -7.06
C GLY A 337 0.39 15.12 -7.62
N ILE A 338 0.66 15.03 -8.92
CA ILE A 338 1.82 15.63 -9.59
C ILE A 338 1.37 16.74 -10.55
N CYS A 339 2.01 17.91 -10.47
CA CYS A 339 1.84 18.95 -11.49
C CYS A 339 2.57 18.56 -12.77
N ILE A 340 1.84 18.47 -13.88
CA ILE A 340 2.39 18.27 -15.22
C ILE A 340 1.83 19.31 -16.20
N PRO A 341 2.54 19.61 -17.31
CA PRO A 341 2.01 20.43 -18.38
C PRO A 341 0.62 19.94 -18.83
N ASP A 342 -0.29 20.87 -19.08
CA ASP A 342 -1.65 20.55 -19.51
C ASP A 342 -1.63 19.79 -20.85
N ALA A 343 -1.86 18.48 -20.77
CA ALA A 343 -1.94 17.58 -21.93
C ALA A 343 -3.29 17.68 -22.66
N GLY A 344 -4.13 18.66 -22.30
CA GLY A 344 -5.49 18.86 -22.79
C GLY A 344 -6.53 18.45 -21.73
N PRO A 345 -7.78 18.95 -21.88
CA PRO A 345 -8.86 18.80 -20.89
C PRO A 345 -9.41 17.36 -20.74
N GLY A 346 -8.72 16.38 -21.32
CA GLY A 346 -9.20 15.02 -21.47
C GLY A 346 -10.37 14.89 -22.43
N PRO A 347 -10.87 13.65 -22.62
CA PRO A 347 -11.89 13.36 -23.61
C PRO A 347 -13.33 13.50 -23.08
N GLY A 348 -13.51 13.91 -21.82
CA GLY A 348 -14.81 13.99 -21.15
C GLY A 348 -15.50 12.63 -21.02
N THR A 349 -16.83 12.60 -21.01
CA THR A 349 -17.61 11.35 -20.98
C THR A 349 -17.70 10.69 -22.35
N PHE A 350 -17.57 9.37 -22.40
CA PHE A 350 -17.67 8.58 -23.62
C PHE A 350 -19.07 8.67 -24.25
N THR A 351 -19.13 9.21 -25.47
CA THR A 351 -20.34 9.25 -26.31
C THR A 351 -20.15 8.52 -27.64
N GLY A 352 -19.04 7.79 -27.78
CA GLY A 352 -18.66 7.10 -29.00
C GLY A 352 -19.38 5.76 -29.21
N ASN A 353 -18.99 5.06 -30.28
CA ASN A 353 -19.47 3.72 -30.58
C ASN A 353 -18.27 2.81 -30.89
N GLU A 354 -17.78 2.08 -29.89
CA GLU A 354 -16.64 1.15 -30.04
C GLU A 354 -16.89 0.08 -31.12
N ALA A 355 -18.14 -0.35 -31.32
CA ALA A 355 -18.48 -1.33 -32.35
C ALA A 355 -18.22 -0.82 -33.78
N ALA A 356 -18.10 0.51 -33.99
CA ALA A 356 -17.70 1.08 -35.27
C ALA A 356 -16.20 0.93 -35.59
N CYS A 357 -15.37 0.58 -34.59
CA CYS A 357 -13.92 0.52 -34.74
C CYS A 357 -13.40 -0.74 -35.44
N ASN A 358 -14.22 -1.79 -35.59
CA ASN A 358 -13.81 -3.08 -36.18
C ASN A 358 -12.49 -3.63 -35.59
N LEU A 359 -12.37 -3.58 -34.26
CA LEU A 359 -11.16 -3.95 -33.54
C LEU A 359 -10.73 -5.39 -33.84
N PRO A 360 -9.42 -5.69 -33.88
CA PRO A 360 -8.95 -7.06 -33.96
C PRO A 360 -9.39 -7.84 -32.70
N PRO A 361 -9.48 -9.18 -32.75
CA PRO A 361 -9.82 -9.98 -31.58
C PRO A 361 -8.80 -9.80 -30.43
N LEU A 362 -9.30 -9.43 -29.24
CA LEU A 362 -8.49 -9.30 -28.02
C LEU A 362 -7.84 -10.62 -27.57
N SER A 363 -8.52 -11.75 -27.76
CA SER A 363 -8.08 -13.05 -27.24
C SER A 363 -7.92 -14.09 -28.34
N CYS A 364 -6.87 -14.90 -28.23
CA CYS A 364 -6.63 -16.03 -29.12
C CYS A 364 -7.66 -17.15 -28.92
N THR A 365 -8.19 -17.69 -30.02
CA THR A 365 -9.04 -18.87 -30.05
C THR A 365 -8.27 -20.06 -30.63
N GLY A 366 -7.91 -21.04 -29.79
CA GLY A 366 -7.14 -22.20 -30.22
C GLY A 366 -6.75 -23.12 -29.06
N SER A 367 -5.78 -23.99 -29.30
CA SER A 367 -5.06 -24.69 -28.22
C SER A 367 -3.95 -23.82 -27.64
N GLU A 368 -3.49 -24.13 -26.44
CA GLU A 368 -2.33 -23.45 -25.82
C GLU A 368 -1.10 -23.48 -26.73
N ALA A 369 -0.83 -24.62 -27.38
CA ALA A 369 0.28 -24.76 -28.34
C ALA A 369 0.17 -23.87 -29.59
N TRP A 370 -1.01 -23.30 -29.87
CA TRP A 370 -1.23 -22.34 -30.98
C TRP A 370 -1.25 -20.89 -30.49
N CYS A 371 -1.84 -20.63 -29.32
CA CYS A 371 -1.93 -19.29 -28.74
C CYS A 371 -0.63 -18.84 -28.07
N GLY A 372 0.11 -19.78 -27.48
CA GLY A 372 1.49 -19.61 -27.01
C GLY A 372 2.55 -19.89 -28.07
N GLU A 373 2.18 -19.98 -29.36
CA GLU A 373 3.19 -20.02 -30.42
C GLU A 373 3.91 -18.67 -30.49
N LEU A 374 5.24 -18.69 -30.38
CA LEU A 374 6.06 -17.51 -30.53
C LEU A 374 6.12 -17.09 -32.00
N ILE A 375 5.63 -15.90 -32.29
CA ILE A 375 5.59 -15.31 -33.64
C ILE A 375 6.30 -13.97 -33.66
N GLN A 376 6.81 -13.59 -34.84
CA GLN A 376 7.27 -12.22 -35.05
C GLN A 376 6.08 -11.27 -35.04
N PHE A 377 6.20 -10.14 -34.33
CA PHE A 377 5.19 -9.09 -34.34
C PHE A 377 5.07 -8.53 -35.76
N ALA A 378 3.89 -8.64 -36.35
CA ALA A 378 3.69 -8.31 -37.76
C ALA A 378 2.25 -7.86 -38.06
N PRO A 379 2.03 -6.94 -39.01
CA PRO A 379 3.05 -6.13 -39.71
C PRO A 379 3.79 -5.17 -38.77
N VAL A 380 4.96 -4.66 -39.20
CA VAL A 380 5.79 -3.71 -38.43
C VAL A 380 5.05 -2.37 -38.22
N GLU A 381 4.39 -1.87 -39.25
CA GLU A 381 3.42 -0.78 -39.16
C GLU A 381 2.00 -1.36 -39.21
N GLY A 382 1.18 -1.10 -38.20
CA GLY A 382 -0.21 -1.54 -38.15
C GLY A 382 -1.15 -0.46 -37.65
N TYR A 383 -2.42 -0.81 -37.45
CA TYR A 383 -3.43 0.17 -37.05
C TYR A 383 -3.24 0.58 -35.59
N GLY A 384 -2.63 1.75 -35.38
CA GLY A 384 -2.39 2.36 -34.08
C GLY A 384 -1.05 2.07 -33.43
N TYR A 385 -0.16 1.30 -34.08
CA TYR A 385 1.17 0.98 -33.54
C TYR A 385 2.26 1.02 -34.63
N THR A 386 3.51 1.15 -34.20
CA THR A 386 4.70 0.97 -35.03
C THR A 386 5.78 0.27 -34.20
N ASP A 387 6.19 -0.91 -34.67
CA ASP A 387 7.33 -1.66 -34.16
C ASP A 387 8.62 -0.98 -34.66
N TYR A 388 9.26 -0.20 -33.79
CA TYR A 388 10.40 0.63 -34.17
C TYR A 388 11.70 -0.17 -34.06
N PRO A 389 12.61 -0.09 -35.05
CA PRO A 389 13.91 -0.72 -34.92
C PRO A 389 14.76 -0.01 -33.86
N GLU A 390 15.01 -0.69 -32.75
CA GLU A 390 15.85 -0.20 -31.65
C GLU A 390 17.08 -1.11 -31.45
N ASN A 391 18.03 -0.69 -30.61
CA ASN A 391 19.11 -1.56 -30.10
C ASN A 391 19.87 -2.41 -31.15
N GLY A 392 20.07 -1.85 -32.36
CA GLY A 392 20.78 -2.47 -33.48
C GLY A 392 19.91 -3.17 -34.52
N GLU A 393 18.58 -3.09 -34.40
CA GLU A 393 17.64 -3.57 -35.41
C GLU A 393 17.58 -2.70 -36.67
N THR A 394 16.85 -3.19 -37.67
CA THR A 394 16.48 -2.42 -38.86
C THR A 394 15.07 -2.78 -39.28
N TRP A 395 14.40 -1.92 -40.04
CA TRP A 395 13.07 -2.19 -40.62
C TRP A 395 12.95 -3.51 -41.42
N ALA A 396 14.08 -4.13 -41.81
CA ALA A 396 14.13 -5.43 -42.49
C ALA A 396 14.53 -6.62 -41.57
N ASN A 397 14.90 -6.35 -40.31
CA ASN A 397 15.37 -7.32 -39.33
C ASN A 397 15.01 -6.87 -37.91
N GLN A 398 13.74 -7.15 -37.55
CA GLN A 398 13.20 -7.02 -36.19
C GLN A 398 13.42 -8.36 -35.46
N TYR A 399 14.64 -8.57 -34.94
CA TYR A 399 15.06 -9.82 -34.32
C TYR A 399 14.67 -9.93 -32.84
N ARG A 400 14.30 -8.81 -32.22
CA ARG A 400 13.84 -8.63 -30.82
C ARG A 400 12.33 -8.59 -30.69
N SER A 401 11.60 -8.46 -31.81
CA SER A 401 10.13 -8.37 -31.85
C SER A 401 9.44 -9.74 -32.00
N TRP A 402 9.77 -10.72 -31.15
CA TRP A 402 9.06 -12.01 -31.08
C TRP A 402 8.25 -12.12 -29.78
N LEU A 403 6.99 -12.49 -29.91
CA LEU A 403 6.03 -12.50 -28.80
C LEU A 403 5.02 -13.64 -29.00
N ARG A 404 4.39 -14.12 -27.93
CA ARG A 404 3.33 -15.13 -28.04
C ARG A 404 2.16 -14.59 -28.86
N ARG A 405 1.53 -15.45 -29.66
CA ARG A 405 0.39 -15.07 -30.52
C ARG A 405 -0.75 -14.40 -29.76
N ASP A 406 -1.08 -14.86 -28.55
CA ASP A 406 -2.09 -14.22 -27.70
C ASP A 406 -1.70 -12.81 -27.24
N ALA A 407 -0.46 -12.62 -26.77
CA ALA A 407 0.08 -11.31 -26.41
C ALA A 407 0.15 -10.35 -27.61
N VAL A 408 0.53 -10.82 -28.82
CA VAL A 408 0.46 -10.01 -30.06
C VAL A 408 -0.96 -9.50 -30.31
N MET A 409 -1.97 -10.38 -30.16
CA MET A 409 -3.37 -10.01 -30.35
C MET A 409 -3.84 -8.96 -29.33
N ALA A 410 -3.42 -9.09 -28.06
CA ALA A 410 -3.75 -8.12 -27.01
C ALA A 410 -3.15 -6.72 -27.27
N ILE A 411 -1.87 -6.64 -27.67
CA ILE A 411 -1.21 -5.38 -28.01
C ILE A 411 -1.82 -4.73 -29.26
N GLN A 412 -2.09 -5.53 -30.31
CA GLN A 412 -2.77 -5.05 -31.52
C GLN A 412 -4.18 -4.53 -31.23
N TYR A 413 -4.93 -5.18 -30.32
CA TYR A 413 -6.23 -4.69 -29.87
C TYR A 413 -6.14 -3.36 -29.13
N ALA A 414 -5.26 -3.22 -28.14
CA ALA A 414 -5.11 -2.00 -27.36
C ALA A 414 -4.71 -0.82 -28.26
N ALA A 415 -3.73 -1.01 -29.15
CA ALA A 415 -3.29 0.01 -30.10
C ALA A 415 -4.40 0.43 -31.08
N ALA A 416 -5.10 -0.53 -31.68
CA ALA A 416 -6.22 -0.27 -32.58
C ALA A 416 -7.39 0.45 -31.89
N ARG A 417 -7.62 0.14 -30.61
CA ARG A 417 -8.67 0.75 -29.79
C ARG A 417 -8.37 2.21 -29.51
N VAL A 418 -7.16 2.54 -29.07
CA VAL A 418 -6.73 3.94 -28.90
C VAL A 418 -6.80 4.69 -30.23
N ALA A 419 -6.22 4.14 -31.30
CA ALA A 419 -6.21 4.80 -32.61
C ALA A 419 -7.60 5.06 -33.21
N CYS A 420 -8.60 4.23 -32.89
CA CYS A 420 -9.98 4.50 -33.29
C CYS A 420 -10.70 5.49 -32.37
N LEU A 421 -10.63 5.29 -31.05
CA LEU A 421 -11.43 6.04 -30.07
C LEU A 421 -10.87 7.45 -29.82
N ALA A 422 -9.55 7.63 -29.91
CA ALA A 422 -8.84 8.89 -29.70
C ALA A 422 -8.50 9.64 -31.01
N LYS A 423 -9.07 9.23 -32.14
CA LYS A 423 -8.78 9.80 -33.48
C LYS A 423 -9.18 11.28 -33.62
N ASP A 424 -10.22 11.69 -32.89
CA ASP A 424 -10.82 13.03 -32.94
C ASP A 424 -10.37 13.90 -31.74
N TRP A 425 -9.44 13.41 -30.91
CA TRP A 425 -8.88 14.19 -29.79
C TRP A 425 -7.83 15.18 -30.33
N GLU A 426 -8.08 16.48 -30.17
CA GLU A 426 -7.24 17.57 -30.69
C GLU A 426 -5.93 17.79 -29.89
N PHE A 427 -5.70 17.02 -28.84
CA PHE A 427 -4.52 17.07 -27.96
C PHE A 427 -3.65 15.82 -28.08
N GLY A 428 -2.42 15.85 -27.56
CA GLY A 428 -1.38 14.85 -27.79
C GLY A 428 -0.85 14.87 -29.24
N ASN A 429 0.13 14.01 -29.57
CA ASN A 429 0.65 13.98 -30.95
C ASN A 429 -0.22 13.17 -31.95
N GLY A 430 -1.19 12.38 -31.46
CA GLY A 430 -2.09 11.56 -32.27
C GLY A 430 -1.43 10.41 -33.05
N GLY A 431 -0.13 10.17 -32.84
CA GLY A 431 0.63 9.14 -33.55
C GLY A 431 0.33 7.71 -33.09
N PRO A 432 0.77 6.69 -33.84
CA PRO A 432 0.76 5.30 -33.37
C PRO A 432 1.66 5.12 -32.15
N ILE A 433 1.40 4.11 -31.30
CA ILE A 433 2.28 3.76 -30.18
C ILE A 433 3.54 3.04 -30.67
N GLY A 434 4.69 3.33 -30.06
CA GLY A 434 5.93 2.62 -30.35
C GLY A 434 5.99 1.27 -29.62
N LEU A 435 6.30 0.19 -30.36
CA LEU A 435 6.68 -1.10 -29.78
C LEU A 435 8.20 -1.24 -29.92
N ILE A 436 8.85 -1.85 -28.92
CA ILE A 436 10.30 -2.05 -28.88
C ILE A 436 10.65 -3.50 -28.48
N ASP A 437 11.41 -3.71 -27.40
CA ASP A 437 11.94 -5.02 -27.02
C ASP A 437 10.83 -6.03 -26.62
N MET A 438 10.83 -7.22 -27.25
CA MET A 438 10.02 -8.40 -26.89
C MET A 438 11.01 -9.54 -26.57
N SER A 439 10.83 -10.79 -27.03
CA SER A 439 11.90 -11.81 -27.01
C SER A 439 12.56 -11.99 -28.37
N GLU A 440 13.68 -12.71 -28.44
CA GLU A 440 14.19 -13.24 -29.70
C GLU A 440 13.40 -14.47 -30.17
N LYS A 441 13.58 -14.86 -31.44
CA LYS A 441 12.88 -15.97 -32.12
C LYS A 441 12.93 -17.33 -31.40
N ASN A 442 13.92 -17.56 -30.56
CA ASN A 442 14.12 -18.80 -29.82
C ASN A 442 13.64 -18.71 -28.36
N GLY A 443 12.99 -17.60 -27.98
CA GLY A 443 12.58 -17.32 -26.59
C GLY A 443 13.68 -16.72 -25.72
N ASP A 444 14.89 -16.46 -26.26
CA ASP A 444 15.96 -15.79 -25.51
C ASP A 444 15.66 -14.29 -25.32
N ILE A 445 16.31 -13.72 -24.31
CA ILE A 445 16.31 -12.30 -23.98
C ILE A 445 16.76 -11.47 -25.21
N PRO A 446 16.10 -10.36 -25.57
CA PRO A 446 16.43 -9.57 -26.74
C PRO A 446 17.86 -9.02 -26.68
N GLY A 447 18.59 -9.20 -27.78
CA GLY A 447 20.01 -8.88 -27.89
C GLY A 447 20.96 -10.04 -27.56
N THR A 448 20.45 -11.21 -27.17
CA THR A 448 21.28 -12.40 -26.91
C THR A 448 22.01 -12.88 -28.17
N SER A 449 21.35 -12.88 -29.33
CA SER A 449 21.95 -13.25 -30.63
C SER A 449 23.15 -12.39 -31.03
N VAL A 450 23.21 -11.13 -30.56
CA VAL A 450 24.31 -10.19 -30.81
C VAL A 450 25.28 -10.07 -29.62
N GLY A 451 25.12 -10.91 -28.59
CA GLY A 451 26.00 -10.94 -27.42
C GLY A 451 25.81 -9.78 -26.44
N SER A 452 24.70 -9.06 -26.53
CA SER A 452 24.37 -7.93 -25.65
C SER A 452 22.91 -7.99 -25.17
N PRO A 453 22.56 -8.91 -24.25
CA PRO A 453 21.21 -9.01 -23.69
C PRO A 453 20.80 -7.71 -23.00
N GLY A 454 19.73 -7.09 -23.50
CA GLY A 454 19.23 -5.78 -23.10
C GLY A 454 18.52 -5.76 -21.75
N HIS A 455 18.13 -6.92 -21.22
CA HIS A 455 17.28 -7.05 -20.02
C HIS A 455 17.89 -7.95 -18.93
N PRO A 456 17.36 -7.90 -17.69
CA PRO A 456 17.65 -8.86 -16.64
C PRO A 456 17.40 -10.32 -17.06
N LYS A 457 18.08 -11.26 -16.41
CA LYS A 457 17.87 -12.68 -16.71
C LYS A 457 16.51 -13.14 -16.21
N GLY A 458 15.65 -13.58 -17.12
CA GLY A 458 14.32 -14.14 -16.82
C GLY A 458 13.15 -13.23 -17.16
N THR A 459 13.41 -12.00 -17.60
CA THR A 459 12.43 -11.11 -18.26
C THR A 459 12.64 -11.17 -19.77
N HIS A 460 11.60 -10.89 -20.56
CA HIS A 460 11.62 -10.94 -22.02
C HIS A 460 12.01 -12.32 -22.58
N VAL A 461 11.59 -13.37 -21.89
CA VAL A 461 11.79 -14.76 -22.31
C VAL A 461 10.49 -15.37 -22.82
N ASP A 462 10.60 -16.30 -23.77
CA ASP A 462 9.49 -17.08 -24.34
C ASP A 462 8.27 -16.26 -24.83
N GLY A 463 8.46 -14.97 -25.10
CA GLY A 463 7.44 -14.05 -25.61
C GLY A 463 6.33 -13.68 -24.63
N PHE A 464 6.61 -13.68 -23.32
CA PHE A 464 5.66 -13.27 -22.28
C PHE A 464 5.68 -11.78 -21.93
N ASP A 465 6.73 -11.05 -22.32
CA ASP A 465 6.92 -9.64 -21.99
C ASP A 465 7.18 -8.80 -23.25
N ILE A 466 6.71 -7.55 -23.23
CA ILE A 466 6.93 -6.54 -24.27
C ILE A 466 7.08 -5.16 -23.64
N ASP A 467 8.09 -4.43 -24.08
CA ASP A 467 8.23 -3.02 -23.79
C ASP A 467 7.49 -2.20 -24.85
N VAL A 468 6.69 -1.24 -24.38
CA VAL A 468 5.86 -0.37 -25.20
C VAL A 468 6.19 1.07 -24.81
N ALA A 469 6.59 1.89 -25.78
CA ALA A 469 6.86 3.31 -25.55
C ALA A 469 5.62 4.02 -24.97
N TYR A 470 5.82 5.13 -24.26
CA TYR A 470 4.69 5.98 -23.86
C TYR A 470 4.06 6.69 -25.07
N TYR A 471 2.75 6.94 -25.02
CA TYR A 471 2.12 8.01 -25.80
C TYR A 471 2.64 9.37 -25.33
N GLN A 472 2.87 10.28 -26.26
CA GLN A 472 3.55 11.54 -25.99
C GLN A 472 2.85 12.77 -26.56
N ASN A 473 3.09 13.91 -25.91
CA ASN A 473 2.62 15.23 -26.26
C ASN A 473 3.80 16.11 -26.71
N GLY A 474 3.55 17.05 -27.63
CA GLY A 474 4.57 17.97 -28.16
C GLY A 474 5.67 17.34 -29.04
N THR A 475 5.62 16.04 -29.28
CA THR A 475 6.60 15.28 -30.10
C THR A 475 6.03 14.91 -31.48
N ALA A 476 6.91 14.46 -32.39
CA ALA A 476 6.51 14.06 -33.75
C ALA A 476 6.09 12.59 -33.89
N ASP A 477 6.39 11.75 -32.89
CA ASP A 477 6.12 10.31 -32.85
C ASP A 477 6.09 9.79 -31.40
N ASN A 478 5.76 8.51 -31.19
CA ASN A 478 5.77 7.85 -29.88
C ASN A 478 6.87 6.77 -29.80
N ARG A 479 8.11 7.12 -30.17
CA ARG A 479 9.27 6.24 -29.93
C ARG A 479 9.58 6.14 -28.43
N ALA A 480 10.38 5.15 -28.06
CA ALA A 480 10.86 4.96 -26.70
C ALA A 480 11.95 5.99 -26.30
N ARG A 481 11.62 7.29 -26.32
CA ARG A 481 12.46 8.33 -25.69
C ARG A 481 11.85 8.71 -24.33
N PRO A 482 12.69 9.10 -23.35
CA PRO A 482 12.24 9.58 -22.04
C PRO A 482 11.10 10.59 -22.10
N VAL A 483 10.10 10.45 -21.23
CA VAL A 483 8.98 11.41 -21.13
C VAL A 483 9.22 12.55 -20.13
N CYS A 484 10.39 12.57 -19.50
CA CYS A 484 10.74 13.37 -18.33
C CYS A 484 12.23 13.76 -18.37
N ASP A 485 12.64 14.67 -17.48
CA ASP A 485 14.06 14.78 -17.14
C ASP A 485 14.48 13.52 -16.38
N HIS A 486 15.65 12.99 -16.73
CA HIS A 486 16.17 11.69 -16.28
C HIS A 486 17.65 11.78 -15.88
N TYR A 487 18.19 12.99 -15.77
CA TYR A 487 19.54 13.26 -15.30
C TYR A 487 19.51 13.81 -13.88
N GLU A 488 20.45 13.38 -13.06
CA GLU A 488 20.76 13.97 -11.76
C GLU A 488 22.25 14.30 -11.68
N ASN A 489 22.59 15.53 -11.29
CA ASN A 489 23.98 16.01 -11.19
C ASN A 489 24.86 15.80 -12.45
N GLY A 490 24.23 15.69 -13.63
CA GLY A 490 24.90 15.43 -14.91
C GLY A 490 25.21 13.96 -15.20
N VAL A 491 24.68 13.04 -14.39
CA VAL A 491 24.72 11.58 -14.60
C VAL A 491 23.32 11.10 -14.97
N GLU A 492 23.25 10.09 -15.82
CA GLU A 492 22.02 9.37 -16.17
C GLU A 492 21.45 8.67 -14.92
N ALA A 493 20.23 9.01 -14.53
CA ALA A 493 19.55 8.41 -13.38
C ALA A 493 18.77 7.14 -13.78
N TYR A 494 18.47 6.97 -15.08
CA TYR A 494 17.66 5.88 -15.60
C TYR A 494 16.22 5.83 -15.05
N HIS A 495 15.73 6.89 -14.42
CA HIS A 495 14.34 7.09 -13.98
C HIS A 495 13.97 8.57 -14.11
N CYS A 496 12.70 8.93 -14.00
CA CYS A 496 12.30 10.33 -14.00
C CYS A 496 12.76 11.06 -12.72
N THR A 497 13.54 12.13 -12.89
CA THR A 497 13.99 13.05 -11.82
C THR A 497 13.12 14.32 -11.73
N LYS A 498 12.21 14.52 -12.70
CA LYS A 498 11.17 15.56 -12.75
C LYS A 498 9.86 15.01 -13.32
N PRO A 499 8.72 15.73 -13.16
CA PRO A 499 7.44 15.32 -13.73
C PRO A 499 7.52 15.05 -15.25
N PRO A 500 6.73 14.09 -15.78
CA PRO A 500 6.85 13.63 -17.17
C PRO A 500 6.19 14.60 -18.16
N HIS A 501 6.93 15.67 -18.47
CA HIS A 501 6.49 16.79 -19.30
C HIS A 501 6.18 16.46 -20.78
N LEU A 502 6.52 15.26 -21.27
CA LEU A 502 6.16 14.80 -22.63
C LEU A 502 5.06 13.73 -22.64
N LEU A 503 4.49 13.33 -21.50
CA LEU A 503 3.47 12.26 -21.46
C LEU A 503 2.14 12.73 -22.10
N ASP A 504 1.49 11.87 -22.88
CA ASP A 504 0.05 11.95 -23.18
C ASP A 504 -0.67 10.93 -22.27
N PRO A 505 -1.13 11.35 -21.07
CA PRO A 505 -1.66 10.43 -20.08
C PRO A 505 -3.00 9.83 -20.53
N TRP A 506 -3.77 10.56 -21.33
CA TRP A 506 -5.10 10.15 -21.79
C TRP A 506 -5.02 8.95 -22.75
N ARG A 507 -4.13 9.00 -23.75
CA ARG A 507 -3.93 7.85 -24.64
C ARG A 507 -3.22 6.70 -23.94
N GLN A 508 -2.29 7.00 -23.03
CA GLN A 508 -1.60 5.97 -22.23
C GLN A 508 -2.58 5.18 -21.34
N ALA A 509 -3.44 5.88 -20.60
CA ALA A 509 -4.46 5.29 -19.75
C ALA A 509 -5.48 4.47 -20.57
N LEU A 510 -5.90 4.95 -21.74
CA LEU A 510 -6.80 4.20 -22.61
C LEU A 510 -6.15 2.92 -23.18
N PHE A 511 -4.84 2.96 -23.48
CA PHE A 511 -4.08 1.79 -23.91
C PHE A 511 -4.01 0.73 -22.80
N ILE A 512 -3.56 1.13 -21.61
CA ILE A 512 -3.39 0.26 -20.45
C ILE A 512 -4.74 -0.30 -19.98
N GLY A 513 -5.76 0.54 -19.87
CA GLY A 513 -7.13 0.12 -19.54
C GLY A 513 -7.76 -0.82 -20.58
N SER A 514 -7.28 -0.82 -21.82
CA SER A 514 -7.67 -1.79 -22.84
C SER A 514 -6.99 -3.15 -22.64
N LEU A 515 -5.77 -3.19 -22.10
CA LEU A 515 -5.08 -4.44 -21.76
C LEU A 515 -5.67 -5.11 -20.51
N PHE A 516 -6.24 -4.35 -19.57
CA PHE A 516 -6.94 -4.89 -18.39
C PHE A 516 -8.16 -5.79 -18.75
N GLU A 517 -8.65 -5.73 -20.00
CA GLU A 517 -9.66 -6.66 -20.50
C GLU A 517 -9.09 -8.08 -20.76
N HIS A 518 -7.78 -8.23 -20.96
CA HIS A 518 -7.15 -9.51 -21.31
C HIS A 518 -7.02 -10.43 -20.08
N PRO A 519 -7.48 -11.70 -20.13
CA PRO A 519 -7.48 -12.59 -18.97
C PRO A 519 -6.09 -13.10 -18.56
N LEU A 520 -5.09 -13.00 -19.44
CA LEU A 520 -3.70 -13.37 -19.14
C LEU A 520 -2.81 -12.16 -18.86
N LEU A 521 -3.35 -10.94 -18.70
CA LEU A 521 -2.49 -9.81 -18.30
C LEU A 521 -2.05 -9.99 -16.84
N ARG A 522 -0.74 -10.12 -16.63
CA ARG A 522 -0.14 -10.28 -15.29
C ARG A 522 0.02 -8.94 -14.60
N VAL A 523 0.79 -8.04 -15.23
CA VAL A 523 1.26 -6.76 -14.67
C VAL A 523 1.70 -5.81 -15.78
N ILE A 524 1.58 -4.50 -15.54
CA ILE A 524 2.14 -3.43 -16.39
C ILE A 524 2.99 -2.51 -15.51
N GLY A 525 4.30 -2.55 -15.71
CA GLY A 525 5.26 -1.68 -15.03
C GLY A 525 5.45 -0.34 -15.73
N CYS A 526 5.66 0.72 -14.94
CA CYS A 526 5.98 2.05 -15.43
C CYS A 526 6.84 2.84 -14.41
N ASP A 527 7.36 3.98 -14.83
CA ASP A 527 8.19 4.86 -13.99
C ASP A 527 7.40 5.47 -12.82
N GLY A 528 8.05 5.63 -11.67
CA GLY A 528 7.47 6.20 -10.44
C GLY A 528 6.82 7.58 -10.57
N LYS A 529 7.22 8.42 -11.53
CA LYS A 529 6.58 9.72 -11.82
C LYS A 529 5.53 9.65 -12.92
N VAL A 530 5.45 8.55 -13.67
CA VAL A 530 4.40 8.31 -14.67
C VAL A 530 3.22 7.57 -14.06
N GLY A 531 3.49 6.58 -13.21
CA GLY A 531 2.49 5.71 -12.58
C GLY A 531 1.30 6.45 -11.95
N PRO A 532 1.50 7.33 -10.94
CA PRO A 532 0.41 8.03 -10.27
C PRO A 532 -0.50 8.84 -11.21
N ILE A 533 0.09 9.44 -12.26
CA ILE A 533 -0.63 10.22 -13.27
C ILE A 533 -1.50 9.30 -14.11
N VAL A 534 -0.93 8.21 -14.62
CA VAL A 534 -1.64 7.25 -15.48
C VAL A 534 -2.74 6.54 -14.69
N ASP A 535 -2.49 6.21 -13.42
CA ASP A 535 -3.46 5.57 -12.52
C ASP A 535 -4.70 6.46 -12.31
N ALA A 536 -4.51 7.71 -11.88
CA ALA A 536 -5.61 8.68 -11.74
C ALA A 536 -6.32 8.99 -13.09
N THR A 537 -5.60 8.88 -14.20
CA THR A 537 -6.19 9.04 -15.54
C THR A 537 -7.02 7.82 -15.96
N ILE A 538 -6.62 6.60 -15.57
CA ILE A 538 -7.41 5.38 -15.74
C ILE A 538 -8.73 5.50 -14.99
N ASP A 539 -8.72 5.93 -13.73
CA ASP A 539 -9.94 6.16 -12.95
C ASP A 539 -10.86 7.18 -13.62
N THR A 540 -10.30 8.30 -14.10
CA THR A 540 -11.06 9.32 -14.85
C THR A 540 -11.68 8.77 -16.13
N LEU A 541 -10.98 7.89 -16.87
CA LEU A 541 -11.51 7.24 -18.06
C LEU A 541 -12.52 6.12 -17.74
N CYS A 542 -12.42 5.50 -16.57
CA CYS A 542 -13.38 4.54 -16.05
C CYS A 542 -14.71 5.21 -15.67
N ASP A 543 -14.66 6.31 -14.91
CA ASP A 543 -15.83 7.13 -14.58
C ASP A 543 -16.45 7.77 -15.82
N GLY A 544 -15.61 8.19 -16.77
CA GLY A 544 -16.02 8.67 -18.08
C GLY A 544 -16.61 7.59 -19.00
N GLY A 545 -16.54 6.31 -18.66
CA GLY A 545 -17.07 5.20 -19.45
C GLY A 545 -16.27 4.84 -20.72
N TRP A 546 -15.02 5.30 -20.84
CA TRP A 546 -14.11 4.94 -21.94
C TRP A 546 -13.51 3.54 -21.75
N ILE A 547 -13.21 3.18 -20.51
CA ILE A 547 -12.75 1.85 -20.12
C ILE A 547 -13.96 1.05 -19.62
N LYS A 548 -14.05 -0.25 -19.98
CA LYS A 548 -15.18 -1.10 -19.56
C LYS A 548 -15.11 -1.33 -18.05
N SER A 549 -16.22 -1.19 -17.33
CA SER A 549 -16.26 -1.26 -15.86
C SER A 549 -15.72 -2.57 -15.27
N ALA A 550 -15.73 -3.67 -16.04
CA ALA A 550 -15.14 -4.95 -15.65
C ALA A 550 -13.60 -4.99 -15.73
N ALA A 551 -13.00 -4.09 -16.52
CA ALA A 551 -11.56 -3.90 -16.65
C ALA A 551 -11.04 -2.89 -15.59
N CYS A 552 -11.83 -1.86 -15.27
CA CYS A 552 -11.55 -0.92 -14.18
C CYS A 552 -11.30 -1.62 -12.83
N LYS A 553 -12.03 -2.71 -12.55
CA LYS A 553 -11.86 -3.55 -11.35
C LYS A 553 -10.64 -4.49 -11.40
N LYS A 554 -9.82 -4.40 -12.45
CA LYS A 554 -8.64 -5.25 -12.70
C LYS A 554 -7.41 -4.39 -12.98
N ASN A 555 -7.23 -3.32 -12.22
CA ASN A 555 -6.03 -2.51 -12.36
C ASN A 555 -4.78 -3.39 -12.10
N LYS A 556 -3.89 -3.43 -13.11
CA LYS A 556 -2.63 -4.19 -13.13
C LYS A 556 -1.41 -3.30 -13.28
N LEU A 557 -1.57 -1.98 -13.12
CA LEU A 557 -0.48 -1.01 -13.15
C LEU A 557 0.39 -1.17 -11.88
N THR A 558 1.70 -1.00 -12.02
CA THR A 558 2.66 -0.98 -10.91
C THR A 558 3.80 -0.01 -11.23
N TYR A 559 4.40 0.55 -10.19
CA TYR A 559 5.49 1.52 -10.27
C TYR A 559 6.17 1.65 -8.91
N GLU A 560 7.38 2.23 -8.91
CA GLU A 560 8.15 2.53 -7.71
C GLU A 560 8.47 4.03 -7.69
N SER A 561 7.87 4.81 -6.78
CA SER A 561 8.18 6.25 -6.60
C SER A 561 9.53 6.49 -5.91
N THR A 562 10.02 5.47 -5.21
CA THR A 562 11.31 5.33 -4.55
C THR A 562 11.80 3.91 -4.82
N ASP A 563 13.11 3.68 -4.89
CA ASP A 563 13.68 2.35 -5.15
C ASP A 563 13.39 1.40 -3.96
N MET A 564 12.48 0.44 -4.16
CA MET A 564 12.12 -0.61 -3.20
C MET A 564 12.70 -1.99 -3.63
N GLU A 565 13.66 -1.99 -4.57
CA GLU A 565 14.24 -3.16 -5.23
C GLU A 565 13.24 -4.09 -5.95
N TYR A 566 12.00 -3.67 -6.25
CA TYR A 566 11.02 -4.51 -6.96
C TYR A 566 11.25 -4.58 -8.47
N GLY A 567 12.09 -3.69 -9.01
CA GLY A 567 12.59 -3.72 -10.39
C GLY A 567 11.86 -2.80 -11.36
N TRP A 568 10.95 -1.97 -10.88
CA TRP A 568 10.18 -0.96 -11.61
C TRP A 568 10.82 0.42 -11.57
N TYR A 569 11.62 0.75 -10.54
CA TYR A 569 12.18 2.08 -10.34
C TYR A 569 13.06 2.57 -11.52
N TYR A 570 13.94 1.71 -12.04
CA TYR A 570 14.83 2.05 -13.16
C TYR A 570 14.30 1.61 -14.53
N PHE A 571 14.82 2.23 -15.58
CA PHE A 571 14.63 1.99 -17.02
C PHE A 571 13.23 2.27 -17.60
N HIS A 572 12.17 2.30 -16.79
CA HIS A 572 10.80 2.55 -17.27
C HIS A 572 10.47 4.02 -17.62
N HIS A 573 11.43 4.94 -17.60
CA HIS A 573 11.21 6.37 -17.89
C HIS A 573 10.94 6.69 -19.37
N HIS A 574 11.10 5.71 -20.27
CA HIS A 574 10.84 5.83 -21.72
C HIS A 574 9.84 4.80 -22.29
N HIS A 575 9.40 3.81 -21.50
CA HIS A 575 8.47 2.76 -21.89
C HIS A 575 7.69 2.22 -20.67
N ILE A 576 6.51 1.64 -20.92
CA ILE A 576 5.90 0.67 -20.00
C ILE A 576 6.39 -0.74 -20.34
N HIS A 577 6.48 -1.59 -19.33
CA HIS A 577 6.77 -3.01 -19.47
C HIS A 577 5.48 -3.82 -19.26
N VAL A 578 5.01 -4.52 -20.29
CA VAL A 578 3.76 -5.30 -20.25
C VAL A 578 4.07 -6.78 -20.18
N SER A 579 3.56 -7.47 -19.16
CA SER A 579 3.83 -8.89 -18.91
C SER A 579 2.56 -9.74 -18.83
N PHE A 580 2.62 -10.96 -19.36
CA PHE A 580 1.51 -11.91 -19.45
C PHE A 580 1.75 -13.21 -18.68
N ASP A 581 0.68 -13.81 -18.13
CA ASP A 581 0.72 -15.02 -17.30
C ASP A 581 0.87 -16.32 -18.11
N GLN A 582 1.67 -17.26 -17.59
CA GLN A 582 1.91 -18.58 -18.20
C GLN A 582 0.78 -19.63 -17.97
N GLY A 583 -0.48 -19.21 -17.79
CA GLY A 583 -1.61 -20.15 -17.68
C GLY A 583 -1.41 -21.26 -16.64
N SER A 584 -1.26 -20.88 -15.36
CA SER A 584 -0.97 -21.75 -14.21
C SER A 584 0.43 -22.40 -14.16
N TYR A 585 1.50 -21.60 -14.07
CA TYR A 585 2.60 -21.88 -13.12
C TYR A 585 3.53 -20.68 -12.86
N ARG A 586 3.84 -20.47 -11.56
CA ARG A 586 4.97 -19.76 -10.93
C ARG A 586 5.03 -18.22 -10.88
N ASP A 587 5.04 -17.76 -9.63
CA ASP A 587 5.72 -16.55 -9.16
C ASP A 587 7.23 -16.63 -9.49
N ALA A 588 7.70 -15.79 -10.40
CA ALA A 588 9.11 -15.58 -10.69
C ALA A 588 9.36 -14.14 -11.14
N CYS A 589 9.70 -13.29 -10.16
CA CYS A 589 10.09 -11.88 -10.27
C CYS A 589 9.01 -10.83 -10.64
N LEU A 590 9.27 -9.62 -10.16
CA LEU A 590 8.50 -8.37 -10.29
C LEU A 590 7.27 -8.23 -9.36
N VAL A 591 7.27 -8.93 -8.23
CA VAL A 591 6.40 -8.69 -7.05
C VAL A 591 7.23 -8.72 -5.76
N PRO A 592 6.76 -8.09 -4.66
CA PRO A 592 7.51 -7.95 -3.42
C PRO A 592 8.11 -9.27 -2.89
N GLY A 593 9.39 -9.21 -2.48
CA GLY A 593 10.14 -10.35 -1.95
C GLY A 593 11.02 -11.12 -2.96
N CYS A 594 11.08 -10.71 -4.23
CA CYS A 594 11.91 -11.35 -5.26
C CYS A 594 13.39 -10.90 -5.29
N TYR A 595 14.07 -10.90 -4.14
CA TYR A 595 15.50 -10.57 -4.06
C TYR A 595 16.38 -11.66 -4.74
N ASP A 596 16.83 -11.43 -5.97
CA ASP A 596 17.78 -12.32 -6.66
C ASP A 596 18.90 -11.57 -7.42
N MET A 597 20.05 -12.24 -7.54
CA MET A 597 21.28 -11.80 -8.20
C MET A 597 21.12 -11.24 -9.64
N PRO A 598 20.19 -11.69 -10.51
CA PRO A 598 20.06 -11.19 -11.87
C PRO A 598 19.84 -9.69 -12.00
N LEU A 599 18.95 -9.10 -11.19
CA LEU A 599 18.68 -7.67 -11.22
C LEU A 599 19.91 -6.89 -10.75
N ARG A 600 20.52 -7.29 -9.63
CA ARG A 600 21.74 -6.68 -9.09
C ARG A 600 22.90 -6.71 -10.10
N HIS A 601 23.08 -7.81 -10.84
CA HIS A 601 24.06 -7.90 -11.91
C HIS A 601 23.72 -6.97 -13.09
N PHE A 602 22.44 -6.85 -13.43
CA PHE A 602 21.98 -5.96 -14.50
C PHE A 602 22.23 -4.47 -14.16
N LEU A 603 21.87 -4.05 -12.95
CA LEU A 603 22.13 -2.72 -12.41
C LEU A 603 23.63 -2.41 -12.34
N PHE A 604 24.45 -3.37 -11.90
CA PHE A 604 25.90 -3.23 -11.86
C PHE A 604 26.53 -2.93 -13.24
N ARG A 605 26.01 -3.50 -14.34
CA ARG A 605 26.47 -3.19 -15.70
C ARG A 605 26.27 -1.71 -16.09
N HIS A 606 25.31 -1.03 -15.45
CA HIS A 606 24.96 0.38 -15.67
C HIS A 606 25.53 1.30 -14.57
N GLY A 607 26.30 0.75 -13.61
CA GLY A 607 26.88 1.52 -12.50
C GLY A 607 25.93 1.77 -11.32
N LEU A 608 24.71 1.23 -11.35
CA LEU A 608 23.63 1.46 -10.37
C LEU A 608 23.68 0.48 -9.19
N ALA A 609 24.86 0.21 -8.64
CA ALA A 609 25.01 -0.75 -7.56
C ALA A 609 24.68 -0.13 -6.19
N SER A 610 23.46 -0.36 -5.70
CA SER A 610 22.90 0.15 -4.43
C SER A 610 23.49 -0.45 -3.14
N PHE A 611 24.76 -0.87 -3.11
CA PHE A 611 25.40 -1.36 -1.87
C PHE A 611 26.86 -0.92 -1.68
N PRO A 612 27.16 -0.09 -0.67
CA PRO A 612 28.49 -0.02 -0.09
C PRO A 612 28.71 -1.21 0.87
N GLY A 613 29.02 -2.40 0.36
CA GLY A 613 29.40 -3.50 1.27
C GLY A 613 29.51 -4.95 0.76
N ASP A 614 29.09 -5.30 -0.46
CA ASP A 614 29.10 -6.71 -0.90
C ASP A 614 30.53 -7.24 -1.20
N PRO A 615 31.02 -8.31 -0.54
CA PRO A 615 32.33 -8.91 -0.83
C PRO A 615 32.40 -9.75 -2.12
N ALA A 616 31.28 -9.99 -2.81
CA ALA A 616 31.11 -11.15 -3.71
C ALA A 616 31.30 -10.91 -5.23
N LEU A 617 31.79 -9.76 -5.69
CA LEU A 617 32.20 -9.58 -7.10
C LEU A 617 33.62 -9.03 -7.25
N LYS A 618 34.61 -9.94 -7.22
CA LYS A 618 35.88 -9.67 -7.91
C LYS A 618 35.62 -9.65 -9.43
N PRO A 619 35.97 -8.59 -10.16
CA PRO A 619 35.73 -8.54 -11.59
C PRO A 619 36.59 -9.59 -12.31
N PRO A 620 36.02 -10.43 -13.19
CA PRO A 620 36.82 -10.98 -14.28
C PRO A 620 37.32 -9.79 -15.11
N HIS A 621 38.61 -9.78 -15.46
CA HIS A 621 39.24 -8.67 -16.18
C HIS A 621 38.53 -8.37 -17.52
N LEU A 622 37.66 -7.36 -17.53
CA LEU A 622 37.13 -6.77 -18.75
C LEU A 622 38.06 -5.64 -19.21
N VAL A 623 38.59 -5.81 -20.41
CA VAL A 623 39.39 -4.82 -21.13
C VAL A 623 38.48 -3.63 -21.47
N PRO A 624 38.92 -2.37 -21.28
CA PRO A 624 38.07 -1.22 -21.58
C PRO A 624 37.72 -1.16 -23.06
N VAL A 625 36.44 -1.31 -23.38
CA VAL A 625 35.91 -0.94 -24.68
C VAL A 625 35.79 0.58 -24.69
N HIS A 626 36.58 1.24 -25.54
CA HIS A 626 36.51 2.70 -25.69
C HIS A 626 35.13 3.13 -26.18
N ALA A 627 34.58 4.16 -25.54
CA ALA A 627 33.44 4.90 -26.06
C ALA A 627 33.72 5.35 -27.51
N VAL A 628 32.81 5.00 -28.41
CA VAL A 628 32.73 5.56 -29.77
C VAL A 628 31.53 6.51 -29.78
N ARG A 629 31.73 7.67 -30.41
CA ARG A 629 30.73 8.73 -30.59
C ARG A 629 29.66 8.36 -31.62
#